data_AF-A0A9P8QM08-F1
#
_entry.id   AF-A0A9P8QM08-F1
#
_cell.length_a   1.000
_cell.length_b   1.000
_cell.length_c   1.000
_cell.angle_alpha   90.00
_cell.angle_beta   90.00
_cell.angle_gamma   90.00
#
_symmetry.space_group_name_H-M   'P 1'
#
loop_
_entity.id
_entity.type
_entity.pdbx_description
1 polymer ?
#
loop_
_entity_poly.entity_id
_entity_poly.type
_entity_poly.pdbx_seq_one_letter_code
_entity_poly.pdbx_strand_id
1 'polypeptide(L)'
;MLPARPSLPALAPRLPGHPPPLVERPSVKEHTEQEWAAQRRLIEKLYIGDNRKLNDIMAIMEKKHGFAATEQMYKKRFKKWNVRKRPYRKSPVGAAASSSAGSRRDDNDDKDDKDDNDDKDDDDGVEEVPRTEGPAFAVVSSLQLKPLADLELVLNGVKSWSSGKLEAYHIASDPMSKYLATPNQPPIQDSRTMYRTFELVFDLWSYGKGDLAGMAARKGFYVLEFVLTEDHPDLLWHMLDTIYDMIDRGHLQLLGMFLRHALVLAQGRFPESHPLIRILQRLSACDYQTEQGRQFICYLLRQAWLRNVDLLSEHIKTSAPQEFWLYEQLIWDGRTRLRRNNGLAKRREIMYGGLENLAHHEEPTADDDNLEKLRVDALMLEFTQMDLDDTVKAEQMALDLLDITRYGSGALTNARFHAYARKMLARICESKQDWDQVEENLKYAIHMREAAHGTSTNLRVIRDMWVLAAYYQKVGRADSALQVAQDAITRAQQYLHDIPG
;
A
#
# COMPACT_ATOMS: atom_id res chain seq x y z
N MET A 1 -42.40 22.65 15.71
CA MET A 1 -41.17 22.14 16.36
C MET A 1 -40.49 21.18 15.39
N LEU A 2 -39.18 21.33 15.15
CA LEU A 2 -38.42 20.39 14.32
C LEU A 2 -37.89 19.25 15.21
N PRO A 3 -37.92 17.98 14.76
CA PRO A 3 -37.37 16.88 15.54
C PRO A 3 -35.85 16.99 15.67
N ALA A 4 -35.32 16.61 16.84
CA ALA A 4 -33.90 16.62 17.11
C ALA A 4 -33.14 15.64 16.18
N ARG A 5 -31.92 16.01 15.78
CA ARG A 5 -31.02 15.11 15.06
C ARG A 5 -30.63 13.93 15.96
N PRO A 6 -30.66 12.68 15.47
CA PRO A 6 -30.17 11.55 16.25
C PRO A 6 -28.66 11.69 16.50
N SER A 7 -28.23 11.54 17.75
CA SER A 7 -26.83 11.43 18.12
C SER A 7 -26.26 10.11 17.62
N LEU A 8 -25.11 10.14 16.94
CA LEU A 8 -24.39 8.92 16.58
C LEU A 8 -23.99 8.13 17.85
N PRO A 9 -24.13 6.79 17.86
CA PRO A 9 -23.64 5.97 18.97
C PRO A 9 -22.13 6.14 19.16
N ALA A 10 -21.68 6.15 20.41
CA ALA A 10 -20.25 6.14 20.71
C ALA A 10 -19.63 4.79 20.30
N LEU A 11 -18.46 4.83 19.65
CA LEU A 11 -17.76 3.65 19.12
C LEU A 11 -17.10 2.75 20.18
N ALA A 12 -17.38 2.97 21.48
CA ALA A 12 -16.85 2.18 22.58
C ALA A 12 -17.81 2.16 23.79
N PRO A 13 -17.90 1.04 24.53
CA PRO A 13 -18.44 1.04 25.88
C PRO A 13 -17.60 1.94 26.79
N ARG A 14 -18.26 2.76 27.63
CA ARG A 14 -17.55 3.57 28.64
C ARG A 14 -17.14 2.69 29.81
N LEU A 15 -15.88 2.74 30.21
CA LEU A 15 -15.46 2.24 31.53
C LEU A 15 -16.06 3.15 32.62
N PRO A 16 -16.59 2.61 33.74
CA PRO A 16 -17.18 3.44 34.80
C PRO A 16 -16.11 4.27 35.52
N GLY A 17 -16.27 5.60 35.60
CA GLY A 17 -15.53 6.42 36.58
C GLY A 17 -15.12 7.85 36.18
N HIS A 18 -15.01 8.19 34.89
CA HIS A 18 -14.45 9.50 34.50
C HIS A 18 -15.50 10.60 34.21
N PRO A 19 -15.37 11.81 34.79
CA PRO A 19 -16.15 12.98 34.41
C PRO A 19 -15.66 13.60 33.08
N PRO A 20 -16.52 14.33 32.34
CA PRO A 20 -16.20 14.83 31.01
C PRO A 20 -15.27 16.06 31.05
N PRO A 21 -14.26 16.15 30.16
CA PRO A 21 -13.46 17.36 29.98
C PRO A 21 -14.22 18.43 29.17
N LEU A 22 -14.01 19.69 29.52
CA LEU A 22 -14.54 20.85 28.79
C LEU A 22 -13.74 21.06 27.49
N VAL A 23 -14.43 21.17 26.36
CA VAL A 23 -13.83 21.40 25.04
C VAL A 23 -14.14 22.81 24.57
N GLU A 24 -13.15 23.69 24.61
CA GLU A 24 -13.19 24.95 23.85
C GLU A 24 -12.75 24.71 22.40
N ARG A 25 -13.49 25.26 21.44
CA ARG A 25 -13.16 25.20 20.00
C ARG A 25 -12.70 26.58 19.52
N PRO A 26 -11.62 26.69 18.72
CA PRO A 26 -11.25 27.96 18.10
C PRO A 26 -12.34 28.42 17.11
N SER A 27 -12.70 29.71 17.17
CA SER A 27 -13.84 30.26 16.44
C SER A 27 -13.54 30.61 14.98
N VAL A 28 -14.28 30.05 14.04
CA VAL A 28 -14.35 30.54 12.66
C VAL A 28 -15.30 31.75 12.61
N LYS A 29 -14.85 32.88 12.05
CA LYS A 29 -15.61 34.13 12.04
C LYS A 29 -16.56 34.17 10.83
N GLU A 30 -17.88 34.17 11.07
CA GLU A 30 -18.86 34.32 9.99
C GLU A 30 -18.94 35.77 9.51
N HIS A 31 -18.69 36.01 8.23
CA HIS A 31 -18.78 37.33 7.60
C HIS A 31 -20.15 37.60 6.97
N THR A 32 -20.69 38.78 7.25
CA THR A 32 -21.99 39.30 6.80
C THR A 32 -22.03 39.59 5.29
N GLU A 33 -23.23 39.66 4.71
CA GLU A 33 -23.40 39.92 3.27
C GLU A 33 -22.79 41.28 2.82
N GLN A 34 -22.76 42.27 3.71
CA GLN A 34 -22.21 43.61 3.42
C GLN A 34 -20.67 43.58 3.35
N GLU A 35 -20.00 42.87 4.27
CA GLU A 35 -18.53 42.69 4.22
C GLU A 35 -18.11 41.92 2.96
N TRP A 36 -18.86 40.87 2.60
CA TRP A 36 -18.64 40.14 1.34
C TRP A 36 -18.86 41.03 0.10
N ALA A 37 -19.83 41.95 0.12
CA ALA A 37 -20.05 42.89 -0.98
C ALA A 37 -18.91 43.90 -1.12
N ALA A 38 -18.36 44.39 -0.01
CA ALA A 38 -17.19 45.29 0.00
C ALA A 38 -15.95 44.61 -0.61
N GLN A 39 -15.68 43.35 -0.27
CA GLN A 39 -14.52 42.60 -0.77
C GLN A 39 -14.70 42.02 -2.19
N ARG A 40 -15.92 41.99 -2.74
CA ARG A 40 -16.23 41.34 -4.02
C ARG A 40 -15.28 41.73 -5.15
N ARG A 41 -15.07 43.03 -5.39
CA ARG A 41 -14.27 43.53 -6.53
C ARG A 41 -12.82 43.04 -6.47
N LEU A 42 -12.25 42.96 -5.26
CA LEU A 42 -10.89 42.48 -5.05
C LEU A 42 -10.79 40.97 -5.29
N ILE A 43 -11.71 40.19 -4.70
CA ILE A 43 -11.78 38.74 -4.87
C ILE A 43 -11.99 38.38 -6.36
N GLU A 44 -12.85 39.12 -7.07
CA GLU A 44 -13.12 38.94 -8.50
C GLU A 44 -11.90 39.28 -9.38
N LYS A 45 -11.14 40.34 -9.05
CA LYS A 45 -9.87 40.65 -9.71
C LYS A 45 -8.82 39.56 -9.49
N LEU A 46 -8.61 39.11 -8.24
CA LEU A 46 -7.63 38.06 -7.93
C LEU A 46 -7.98 36.73 -8.61
N TYR A 47 -9.28 36.42 -8.73
CA TYR A 47 -9.74 35.18 -9.34
C TYR A 47 -9.73 35.22 -10.88
N ILE A 48 -10.31 36.25 -11.51
CA ILE A 48 -10.40 36.33 -12.97
C ILE A 48 -9.15 37.01 -13.56
N GLY A 49 -8.84 38.22 -13.11
CA GLY A 49 -7.80 39.07 -13.70
C GLY A 49 -6.39 38.52 -13.48
N ASP A 50 -6.05 38.20 -12.23
CA ASP A 50 -4.74 37.63 -11.86
C ASP A 50 -4.69 36.10 -12.04
N ASN A 51 -5.80 35.47 -12.44
CA ASN A 51 -5.97 34.01 -12.64
C ASN A 51 -5.53 33.11 -11.46
N ARG A 52 -5.49 33.60 -10.21
CA ARG A 52 -4.96 32.85 -9.05
C ARG A 52 -5.80 31.61 -8.69
N LYS A 53 -5.21 30.66 -7.94
CA LYS A 53 -5.97 29.53 -7.36
C LYS A 53 -6.72 30.02 -6.13
N LEU A 54 -7.83 29.36 -5.78
CA LEU A 54 -8.69 29.80 -4.67
C LEU A 54 -7.95 29.82 -3.32
N ASN A 55 -7.08 28.85 -3.05
CA ASN A 55 -6.27 28.82 -1.82
C ASN A 55 -5.34 30.04 -1.71
N ASP A 56 -4.72 30.47 -2.82
CA ASP A 56 -3.88 31.67 -2.86
C ASP A 56 -4.70 32.93 -2.53
N ILE A 57 -5.95 32.99 -3.04
CA ILE A 57 -6.87 34.10 -2.78
C ILE A 57 -7.27 34.12 -1.32
N MET A 58 -7.60 32.98 -0.72
CA MET A 58 -7.91 32.87 0.71
C MET A 58 -6.73 33.38 1.55
N ALA A 59 -5.51 32.90 1.28
CA ALA A 59 -4.31 33.33 1.99
C ALA A 59 -4.01 34.83 1.81
N ILE A 60 -4.27 35.40 0.63
CA ILE A 60 -4.13 36.85 0.38
C ILE A 60 -5.19 37.64 1.15
N MET A 61 -6.46 37.21 1.12
CA MET A 61 -7.58 37.88 1.80
C MET A 61 -7.42 37.84 3.32
N GLU A 62 -6.99 36.71 3.88
CA GLU A 62 -6.68 36.57 5.29
C GLU A 62 -5.46 37.42 5.69
N LYS A 63 -4.30 37.21 5.06
CA LYS A 63 -3.02 37.83 5.46
C LYS A 63 -2.92 39.33 5.17
N LYS A 64 -3.54 39.83 4.09
CA LYS A 64 -3.45 41.25 3.68
C LYS A 64 -4.71 42.07 3.95
N HIS A 65 -5.86 41.42 4.11
CA HIS A 65 -7.16 42.11 4.26
C HIS A 65 -7.92 41.67 5.52
N GLY A 66 -7.33 40.82 6.38
CA GLY A 66 -7.94 40.38 7.65
C GLY A 66 -9.23 39.56 7.48
N PHE A 67 -9.47 39.03 6.29
CA PHE A 67 -10.74 38.45 5.87
C PHE A 67 -10.63 36.92 5.77
N ALA A 68 -10.67 36.27 6.94
CA ALA A 68 -10.58 34.83 7.09
C ALA A 68 -11.95 34.15 6.89
N ALA A 69 -12.11 33.40 5.80
CA ALA A 69 -13.34 32.66 5.50
C ALA A 69 -13.02 31.32 4.81
N THR A 70 -13.89 30.32 4.99
CA THR A 70 -13.64 28.97 4.48
C THR A 70 -13.79 28.89 2.96
N GLU A 71 -13.13 27.90 2.34
CA GLU A 71 -13.16 27.69 0.89
C GLU A 71 -14.61 27.51 0.36
N GLN A 72 -15.47 26.83 1.14
CA GLN A 72 -16.88 26.67 0.84
C GLN A 72 -17.65 28.01 0.80
N MET A 73 -17.31 28.96 1.67
CA MET A 73 -17.91 30.30 1.66
C MET A 73 -17.53 31.05 0.38
N TYR A 74 -16.26 31.02 -0.02
CA TYR A 74 -15.81 31.59 -1.31
C TYR A 74 -16.48 30.92 -2.51
N LYS A 75 -16.54 29.59 -2.57
CA LYS A 75 -17.25 28.83 -3.62
C LYS A 75 -18.73 29.23 -3.72
N LYS A 76 -19.41 29.37 -2.58
CA LYS A 76 -20.81 29.85 -2.50
C LYS A 76 -20.96 31.28 -3.01
N ARG A 77 -20.00 32.16 -2.73
CA ARG A 77 -19.98 33.56 -3.22
C ARG A 77 -19.70 33.66 -4.70
N PHE A 78 -18.73 32.93 -5.26
CA PHE A 78 -18.52 32.86 -6.72
C PHE A 78 -19.76 32.36 -7.47
N LYS A 79 -20.46 31.35 -6.93
CA LYS A 79 -21.75 30.90 -7.48
C LYS A 79 -22.82 31.99 -7.41
N LYS A 80 -22.94 32.73 -6.29
CA LYS A 80 -23.89 33.86 -6.13
C LYS A 80 -23.56 35.04 -7.06
N TRP A 81 -22.29 35.28 -7.37
CA TRP A 81 -21.84 36.39 -8.23
C TRP A 81 -21.71 36.02 -9.72
N ASN A 82 -21.97 34.75 -10.08
CA ASN A 82 -21.80 34.18 -11.42
C ASN A 82 -20.39 34.37 -12.02
N VAL A 83 -19.37 34.33 -11.18
CA VAL A 83 -17.96 34.47 -11.54
C VAL A 83 -17.42 33.13 -12.04
N ARG A 84 -16.95 33.05 -13.30
CA ARG A 84 -16.44 31.83 -13.93
C ARG A 84 -15.20 32.12 -14.80
N LYS A 85 -14.15 31.31 -14.69
CA LYS A 85 -13.01 31.33 -15.61
C LYS A 85 -13.42 30.74 -16.97
N ARG A 86 -13.04 31.38 -18.09
CA ARG A 86 -13.22 30.81 -19.44
C ARG A 86 -12.05 29.87 -19.76
N PRO A 87 -12.28 28.67 -20.34
CA PRO A 87 -11.20 27.77 -20.72
C PRO A 87 -10.46 28.29 -21.97
N TYR A 88 -9.14 28.15 -21.95
CA TYR A 88 -8.26 28.47 -23.08
C TYR A 88 -8.29 27.33 -24.11
N ARG A 89 -8.50 27.63 -25.40
CA ARG A 89 -8.46 26.64 -26.49
C ARG A 89 -7.01 26.35 -26.88
N LYS A 90 -6.62 25.06 -26.90
CA LYS A 90 -5.46 24.57 -27.67
C LYS A 90 -5.96 24.00 -29.01
N SER A 91 -5.27 24.32 -30.10
CA SER A 91 -5.50 23.74 -31.44
C SER A 91 -4.44 22.66 -31.74
N PRO A 92 -4.78 21.59 -32.50
CA PRO A 92 -3.83 20.55 -32.87
C PRO A 92 -3.21 20.77 -34.27
N VAL A 93 -1.92 20.45 -34.40
CA VAL A 93 -1.13 20.23 -35.63
C VAL A 93 -0.04 19.21 -35.25
N GLY A 94 0.35 18.20 -36.03
CA GLY A 94 -0.08 17.73 -37.35
C GLY A 94 0.41 16.28 -37.57
N ALA A 95 0.15 15.70 -38.75
CA ALA A 95 0.37 14.27 -39.02
C ALA A 95 1.49 13.98 -40.06
N ALA A 96 1.68 12.68 -40.35
CA ALA A 96 2.57 12.04 -41.36
C ALA A 96 3.98 11.64 -40.87
N ALA A 97 4.64 10.56 -41.35
CA ALA A 97 4.29 9.66 -42.47
C ALA A 97 4.86 8.21 -42.38
N SER A 98 4.03 7.22 -42.74
CA SER A 98 4.24 6.03 -43.62
C SER A 98 5.54 5.16 -43.70
N SER A 99 5.31 3.83 -43.76
CA SER A 99 5.92 2.78 -44.65
C SER A 99 7.41 2.35 -44.48
N SER A 100 7.86 1.12 -44.79
CA SER A 100 7.23 -0.14 -45.28
C SER A 100 8.13 -1.40 -45.16
N ALA A 101 7.48 -2.54 -44.88
CA ALA A 101 7.67 -3.93 -45.36
C ALA A 101 9.03 -4.51 -45.84
N GLY A 102 9.33 -5.73 -45.35
CA GLY A 102 10.08 -6.81 -46.03
C GLY A 102 10.71 -7.80 -45.02
N SER A 103 10.84 -9.13 -45.21
CA SER A 103 10.14 -10.19 -45.95
C SER A 103 11.12 -11.37 -46.10
N ARG A 104 10.78 -12.57 -45.58
CA ARG A 104 11.36 -13.93 -45.86
C ARG A 104 12.66 -14.30 -45.11
N ARG A 105 12.66 -15.41 -44.35
CA ARG A 105 13.04 -16.82 -44.71
C ARG A 105 14.56 -17.06 -44.59
N ASP A 106 15.16 -18.24 -44.40
CA ASP A 106 14.86 -19.65 -43.99
C ASP A 106 16.30 -20.23 -43.73
N ASP A 107 16.63 -21.29 -42.98
CA ASP A 107 15.94 -22.32 -42.17
C ASP A 107 17.02 -23.02 -41.27
N ASN A 108 16.62 -23.97 -40.39
CA ASN A 108 17.43 -25.09 -39.83
C ASN A 108 18.58 -24.83 -38.80
N ASP A 109 19.06 -25.83 -38.05
CA ASP A 109 18.46 -27.03 -37.36
C ASP A 109 19.58 -27.68 -36.49
N ASP A 110 19.25 -28.77 -35.77
CA ASP A 110 20.13 -29.67 -34.99
C ASP A 110 20.66 -29.12 -33.63
N LYS A 111 20.37 -29.77 -32.48
CA LYS A 111 20.76 -31.12 -31.99
C LYS A 111 22.27 -31.24 -31.76
N ASP A 112 22.77 -31.98 -30.78
CA ASP A 112 22.24 -32.64 -29.57
C ASP A 112 23.48 -32.78 -28.66
N ASP A 113 23.35 -32.87 -27.34
CA ASP A 113 23.93 -34.00 -26.59
C ASP A 113 23.63 -33.91 -25.09
N LYS A 114 23.59 -35.10 -24.48
CA LYS A 114 23.44 -35.33 -23.05
C LYS A 114 24.82 -35.46 -22.41
N ASP A 115 24.89 -35.24 -21.10
CA ASP A 115 25.64 -36.16 -20.25
C ASP A 115 24.94 -36.28 -18.89
N ASP A 116 24.76 -37.51 -18.45
CA ASP A 116 24.32 -37.87 -17.10
C ASP A 116 25.55 -37.98 -16.19
N ASN A 117 25.42 -37.61 -14.91
CA ASN A 117 25.92 -38.48 -13.84
C ASN A 117 25.31 -38.13 -12.49
N ASP A 118 24.93 -39.19 -11.76
CA ASP A 118 24.61 -39.18 -10.35
C ASP A 118 25.84 -38.80 -9.52
N ASP A 119 25.61 -38.21 -8.34
CA ASP A 119 26.25 -38.75 -7.14
C ASP A 119 25.34 -38.53 -5.92
N LYS A 120 25.36 -39.50 -5.00
CA LYS A 120 24.63 -39.48 -3.72
C LYS A 120 25.62 -39.37 -2.58
N ASP A 121 25.22 -38.78 -1.47
CA ASP A 121 25.47 -39.37 -0.14
C ASP A 121 24.51 -38.78 0.91
N ASP A 122 24.34 -39.51 2.01
CA ASP A 122 23.21 -39.44 2.94
C ASP A 122 23.47 -38.65 4.25
N ASP A 123 22.36 -38.27 4.91
CA ASP A 123 22.19 -38.03 6.37
C ASP A 123 22.98 -36.88 7.07
N ASP A 124 22.53 -36.25 8.16
CA ASP A 124 21.52 -36.63 9.16
C ASP A 124 20.91 -35.38 9.88
N GLY A 125 19.64 -35.46 10.29
CA GLY A 125 19.15 -34.90 11.57
C GLY A 125 18.74 -33.42 11.74
N VAL A 126 17.57 -32.99 11.25
CA VAL A 126 16.66 -32.06 11.97
C VAL A 126 15.18 -32.42 11.70
N GLU A 127 14.32 -32.38 12.73
CA GLU A 127 12.94 -32.90 12.76
C GLU A 127 12.05 -32.58 11.53
N GLU A 128 11.56 -33.63 10.84
CA GLU A 128 10.38 -33.53 9.97
C GLU A 128 9.12 -33.28 10.82
N VAL A 129 8.61 -32.04 10.81
CA VAL A 129 7.22 -31.78 11.21
C VAL A 129 6.30 -32.38 10.14
N PRO A 130 5.34 -33.28 10.49
CA PRO A 130 4.52 -33.95 9.51
C PRO A 130 3.75 -32.96 8.62
N ARG A 131 3.68 -33.28 7.32
CA ARG A 131 2.83 -32.56 6.35
C ARG A 131 1.42 -32.46 6.92
N THR A 132 1.06 -31.26 7.36
CA THR A 132 -0.23 -31.04 8.01
C THR A 132 -1.31 -31.16 6.95
N GLU A 133 -2.03 -32.28 6.97
CA GLU A 133 -3.32 -32.38 6.30
C GLU A 133 -4.17 -31.17 6.71
N GLY A 134 -4.92 -30.59 5.76
CA GLY A 134 -5.77 -29.43 6.04
C GLY A 134 -6.71 -29.72 7.22
N PRO A 135 -7.12 -28.71 8.01
CA PRO A 135 -7.88 -28.94 9.23
C PRO A 135 -9.05 -29.88 8.94
N ALA A 136 -9.11 -31.01 9.66
CA ALA A 136 -10.15 -32.01 9.50
C ALA A 136 -11.49 -31.43 9.96
N PHE A 137 -12.15 -30.68 9.08
CA PHE A 137 -13.42 -30.03 9.31
C PHE A 137 -14.53 -31.08 9.40
N ALA A 138 -14.65 -31.69 10.58
CA ALA A 138 -15.74 -32.58 10.93
C ALA A 138 -17.09 -31.85 10.71
N VAL A 139 -17.97 -32.55 9.99
CA VAL A 139 -19.32 -32.17 9.55
C VAL A 139 -19.99 -31.04 10.37
N VAL A 140 -19.94 -29.82 9.82
CA VAL A 140 -20.81 -28.69 10.22
C VAL A 140 -22.04 -28.64 9.31
N SER A 141 -23.20 -28.23 9.83
CA SER A 141 -24.48 -28.31 9.12
C SER A 141 -24.50 -27.55 7.78
N SER A 142 -25.02 -28.21 6.75
CA SER A 142 -24.98 -27.79 5.33
C SER A 142 -25.55 -26.40 5.01
N LEU A 143 -26.43 -25.86 5.86
CA LEU A 143 -27.00 -24.52 5.68
C LEU A 143 -26.02 -23.38 6.01
N GLN A 144 -25.05 -23.61 6.91
CA GLN A 144 -24.03 -22.61 7.25
C GLN A 144 -22.87 -22.55 6.23
N LEU A 145 -22.64 -23.62 5.47
CA LEU A 145 -21.57 -23.64 4.45
C LEU A 145 -21.92 -22.84 3.20
N LYS A 146 -23.20 -22.59 2.88
CA LYS A 146 -23.58 -21.98 1.60
C LYS A 146 -22.90 -20.62 1.31
N PRO A 147 -22.86 -19.64 2.23
CA PRO A 147 -22.15 -18.38 1.98
C PRO A 147 -20.64 -18.57 1.77
N LEU A 148 -20.03 -19.58 2.43
CA LEU A 148 -18.60 -19.87 2.35
C LEU A 148 -18.24 -20.58 1.03
N ALA A 149 -19.05 -21.54 0.58
CA ALA A 149 -18.92 -22.17 -0.73
C ALA A 149 -19.17 -21.18 -1.88
N ASP A 150 -20.17 -20.29 -1.72
CA ASP A 150 -20.43 -19.20 -2.66
C ASP A 150 -19.25 -18.20 -2.72
N LEU A 151 -18.57 -17.93 -1.60
CA LEU A 151 -17.36 -17.11 -1.54
C LEU A 151 -16.16 -17.81 -2.20
N GLU A 152 -15.93 -19.08 -1.88
CA GLU A 152 -14.87 -19.90 -2.48
C GLU A 152 -14.98 -19.94 -4.00
N LEU A 153 -16.20 -20.19 -4.53
CA LEU A 153 -16.45 -20.20 -5.98
C LEU A 153 -16.06 -18.87 -6.65
N VAL A 154 -16.35 -17.73 -6.02
CA VAL A 154 -15.97 -16.42 -6.56
C VAL A 154 -14.46 -16.20 -6.44
N LEU A 155 -13.85 -16.59 -5.32
CA LEU A 155 -12.40 -16.45 -5.08
C LEU A 155 -11.56 -17.39 -5.97
N ASN A 156 -12.11 -18.52 -6.41
CA ASN A 156 -11.49 -19.39 -7.42
C ASN A 156 -11.36 -18.68 -8.78
N GLY A 157 -12.26 -17.73 -9.10
CA GLY A 157 -12.20 -16.92 -10.33
C GLY A 157 -11.13 -15.82 -10.33
N VAL A 158 -10.50 -15.53 -9.18
CA VAL A 158 -9.54 -14.40 -9.04
C VAL A 158 -8.33 -14.57 -9.96
N LYS A 159 -7.74 -15.78 -10.06
CA LYS A 159 -6.58 -16.03 -10.94
C LYS A 159 -6.91 -15.67 -12.40
N SER A 160 -8.07 -16.09 -12.91
CA SER A 160 -8.49 -15.80 -14.29
C SER A 160 -8.73 -14.32 -14.55
N TRP A 161 -9.30 -13.58 -13.58
CA TRP A 161 -9.43 -12.13 -13.72
C TRP A 161 -8.07 -11.43 -13.69
N SER A 162 -7.17 -11.81 -12.78
CA SER A 162 -5.83 -11.26 -12.70
C SER A 162 -5.07 -11.49 -14.02
N SER A 163 -5.11 -12.70 -14.60
CA SER A 163 -4.49 -12.99 -15.91
C SER A 163 -5.03 -12.07 -17.00
N GLY A 164 -6.35 -12.08 -17.22
CA GLY A 164 -6.97 -11.25 -18.26
C GLY A 164 -6.83 -9.74 -18.00
N LYS A 165 -6.59 -9.32 -16.75
CA LYS A 165 -6.23 -7.95 -16.42
C LYS A 165 -4.80 -7.62 -16.81
N LEU A 166 -3.82 -8.46 -16.47
CA LEU A 166 -2.43 -8.22 -16.89
C LEU A 166 -2.31 -8.19 -18.42
N GLU A 167 -2.91 -9.16 -19.12
CA GLU A 167 -2.92 -9.23 -20.59
C GLU A 167 -3.52 -7.98 -21.26
N ALA A 168 -4.51 -7.34 -20.65
CA ALA A 168 -5.20 -6.17 -21.20
C ALA A 168 -4.71 -4.81 -20.67
N TYR A 169 -3.80 -4.80 -19.69
CA TYR A 169 -3.40 -3.56 -19.00
C TYR A 169 -2.21 -2.88 -19.68
N HIS A 170 -2.49 -1.94 -20.58
CA HIS A 170 -1.46 -1.17 -21.27
C HIS A 170 -0.76 -0.17 -20.33
N ILE A 171 0.51 -0.43 -20.03
CA ILE A 171 1.33 0.40 -19.15
C ILE A 171 1.89 1.60 -19.93
N ALA A 172 1.30 2.78 -19.70
CA ALA A 172 1.82 4.04 -20.25
C ALA A 172 3.04 4.58 -19.48
N SER A 173 3.27 4.10 -18.25
CA SER A 173 4.45 4.38 -17.41
C SER A 173 4.29 3.64 -16.08
N ASP A 174 5.38 3.07 -15.56
CA ASP A 174 5.43 2.25 -14.34
C ASP A 174 4.71 2.91 -13.13
N PRO A 175 3.67 2.24 -12.57
CA PRO A 175 2.99 2.65 -11.34
C PRO A 175 3.90 2.76 -10.11
N MET A 176 4.86 1.84 -9.92
CA MET A 176 5.75 1.90 -8.75
C MET A 176 6.72 3.07 -8.88
N SER A 177 7.31 3.32 -10.04
CA SER A 177 8.14 4.51 -10.27
C SER A 177 7.39 5.81 -9.95
N LYS A 178 6.12 5.95 -10.36
CA LYS A 178 5.27 7.11 -9.98
C LYS A 178 5.06 7.21 -8.46
N TYR A 179 4.80 6.09 -7.79
CA TYR A 179 4.65 6.02 -6.34
C TYR A 179 5.93 6.42 -5.61
N LEU A 180 7.08 5.94 -6.10
CA LEU A 180 8.41 6.19 -5.54
C LEU A 180 8.96 7.59 -5.85
N ALA A 181 8.56 8.21 -6.97
CA ALA A 181 8.92 9.57 -7.35
C ALA A 181 8.18 10.65 -6.53
N THR A 182 7.10 10.29 -5.83
CA THR A 182 6.27 11.22 -5.05
C THR A 182 6.26 10.88 -3.54
N PRO A 183 7.45 10.73 -2.89
CA PRO A 183 7.58 10.09 -1.57
C PRO A 183 6.83 10.77 -0.41
N ASN A 184 6.45 12.05 -0.55
CA ASN A 184 5.69 12.81 0.45
C ASN A 184 4.20 12.93 0.14
N GLN A 185 3.81 12.70 -1.11
CA GLN A 185 2.43 12.83 -1.60
C GLN A 185 2.18 11.72 -2.64
N PRO A 186 2.22 10.44 -2.23
CA PRO A 186 1.97 9.34 -3.14
C PRO A 186 0.57 9.49 -3.78
N PRO A 187 0.35 8.99 -5.01
CA PRO A 187 -0.92 9.17 -5.70
C PRO A 187 -2.08 8.66 -4.83
N ILE A 188 -3.13 9.46 -4.68
CA ILE A 188 -4.27 9.11 -3.82
C ILE A 188 -5.10 7.95 -4.41
N GLN A 189 -4.99 7.74 -5.72
CA GLN A 189 -5.52 6.59 -6.45
C GLN A 189 -4.70 5.30 -6.20
N ASP A 190 -3.49 5.39 -5.64
CA ASP A 190 -2.66 4.21 -5.41
C ASP A 190 -3.18 3.43 -4.20
N SER A 191 -3.58 2.19 -4.47
CA SER A 191 -4.16 1.25 -3.52
C SER A 191 -3.18 0.92 -2.37
N ARG A 192 -1.86 1.09 -2.54
CA ARG A 192 -0.85 0.97 -1.47
C ARG A 192 -1.06 1.99 -0.36
N THR A 193 -1.44 3.22 -0.70
CA THR A 193 -1.69 4.29 0.27
C THR A 193 -2.89 3.97 1.15
N MET A 194 -3.92 3.35 0.56
CA MET A 194 -5.14 2.94 1.26
C MET A 194 -4.86 1.81 2.27
N TYR A 195 -4.25 0.70 1.85
CA TYR A 195 -3.98 -0.42 2.78
C TYR A 195 -3.03 0.01 3.91
N ARG A 196 -1.94 0.74 3.61
CA ARG A 196 -1.01 1.25 4.64
C ARG A 196 -1.67 2.22 5.62
N THR A 197 -2.69 2.96 5.18
CA THR A 197 -3.48 3.81 6.08
C THR A 197 -4.37 2.97 7.01
N PHE A 198 -4.90 1.84 6.54
CA PHE A 198 -5.59 0.87 7.40
C PHE A 198 -4.63 0.10 8.33
N GLU A 199 -3.39 -0.20 7.93
CA GLU A 199 -2.36 -0.73 8.84
C GLU A 199 -2.17 0.21 10.05
N LEU A 200 -2.05 1.51 9.78
CA LEU A 200 -1.91 2.53 10.82
C LEU A 200 -3.12 2.57 11.78
N VAL A 201 -4.33 2.24 11.33
CA VAL A 201 -5.50 2.10 12.24
C VAL A 201 -5.24 1.03 13.29
N PHE A 202 -4.74 -0.13 12.88
CA PHE A 202 -4.51 -1.26 13.76
C PHE A 202 -3.34 -1.01 14.71
N ASP A 203 -2.28 -0.37 14.22
CA ASP A 203 -1.12 -0.02 15.04
C ASP A 203 -1.48 1.05 16.08
N LEU A 204 -2.22 2.09 15.70
CA LEU A 204 -2.72 3.09 16.67
C LEU A 204 -3.69 2.48 17.69
N TRP A 205 -4.48 1.47 17.29
CA TRP A 205 -5.37 0.75 18.19
C TRP A 205 -4.61 -0.09 19.22
N SER A 206 -3.54 -0.79 18.83
CA SER A 206 -2.73 -1.60 19.76
C SER A 206 -2.02 -0.75 20.82
N TYR A 207 -1.65 0.49 20.48
CA TYR A 207 -1.15 1.51 21.43
C TYR A 207 -2.26 2.30 22.15
N GLY A 208 -3.53 1.87 22.06
CA GLY A 208 -4.66 2.48 22.78
C GLY A 208 -5.08 3.88 22.29
N LYS A 209 -4.60 4.32 21.12
CA LYS A 209 -4.87 5.66 20.56
C LYS A 209 -6.13 5.66 19.68
N GLY A 210 -7.27 5.30 20.27
CA GLY A 210 -8.56 5.14 19.58
C GLY A 210 -8.99 6.35 18.73
N ASP A 211 -8.79 7.58 19.21
CA ASP A 211 -9.12 8.79 18.45
C ASP A 211 -8.27 8.95 17.18
N LEU A 212 -6.97 8.66 17.27
CA LEU A 212 -6.06 8.68 16.12
C LEU A 212 -6.35 7.51 15.17
N ALA A 213 -6.67 6.31 15.69
CA ALA A 213 -7.12 5.19 14.89
C ALA A 213 -8.42 5.54 14.12
N GLY A 214 -9.35 6.29 14.74
CA GLY A 214 -10.55 6.83 14.09
C GLY A 214 -10.27 7.97 13.08
N MET A 215 -9.17 8.70 13.22
CA MET A 215 -8.67 9.61 12.18
C MET A 215 -8.08 8.84 10.99
N ALA A 216 -7.22 7.86 11.26
CA ALA A 216 -6.64 6.97 10.25
C ALA A 216 -7.72 6.23 9.46
N ALA A 217 -8.75 5.71 10.11
CA ALA A 217 -9.86 5.02 9.44
C ALA A 217 -10.60 5.96 8.48
N ARG A 218 -10.90 7.20 8.92
CA ARG A 218 -11.50 8.22 8.05
C ARG A 218 -10.60 8.57 6.85
N LYS A 219 -9.28 8.66 7.04
CA LYS A 219 -8.32 8.84 5.94
C LYS A 219 -8.35 7.65 4.98
N GLY A 220 -8.35 6.41 5.48
CA GLY A 220 -8.43 5.19 4.67
C GLY A 220 -9.70 5.13 3.83
N PHE A 221 -10.86 5.46 4.41
CA PHE A 221 -12.13 5.59 3.68
C PHE A 221 -12.10 6.71 2.63
N TYR A 222 -11.56 7.89 2.96
CA TYR A 222 -11.41 8.98 1.99
C TYR A 222 -10.52 8.59 0.81
N VAL A 223 -9.39 7.92 1.06
CA VAL A 223 -8.48 7.43 0.01
C VAL A 223 -9.17 6.35 -0.86
N LEU A 224 -9.96 5.46 -0.26
CA LEU A 224 -10.73 4.42 -0.99
C LEU A 224 -11.67 5.00 -2.06
N GLU A 225 -12.24 6.19 -1.86
CA GLU A 225 -13.07 6.88 -2.87
C GLU A 225 -12.33 7.20 -4.17
N PHE A 226 -11.00 7.39 -4.11
CA PHE A 226 -10.12 7.64 -5.26
C PHE A 226 -9.48 6.37 -5.79
N VAL A 227 -9.11 5.43 -4.92
CA VAL A 227 -8.56 4.13 -5.34
C VAL A 227 -9.57 3.39 -6.23
N LEU A 228 -10.87 3.44 -5.91
CA LEU A 228 -11.92 2.84 -6.74
C LEU A 228 -12.29 3.66 -8.00
N THR A 229 -11.53 4.71 -8.37
CA THR A 229 -11.65 5.31 -9.71
C THR A 229 -10.72 4.69 -10.74
N GLU A 230 -9.71 3.93 -10.32
CA GLU A 230 -8.78 3.21 -11.19
C GLU A 230 -9.03 1.69 -11.07
N ASP A 231 -9.17 1.00 -12.21
CA ASP A 231 -9.36 -0.46 -12.26
C ASP A 231 -8.00 -1.17 -12.45
N HIS A 232 -7.09 -0.86 -11.53
CA HIS A 232 -5.68 -1.27 -11.54
C HIS A 232 -5.51 -2.75 -11.14
N PRO A 233 -4.57 -3.53 -11.72
CA PRO A 233 -4.42 -4.95 -11.41
C PRO A 233 -4.20 -5.28 -9.92
N ASP A 234 -3.53 -4.41 -9.18
CA ASP A 234 -3.24 -4.59 -7.74
C ASP A 234 -4.40 -4.24 -6.80
N LEU A 235 -5.46 -3.60 -7.33
CA LEU A 235 -6.60 -3.14 -6.55
C LEU A 235 -7.19 -4.30 -5.74
N LEU A 236 -7.37 -5.43 -6.40
CA LEU A 236 -7.99 -6.59 -5.79
C LEU A 236 -7.11 -7.19 -4.67
N TRP A 237 -5.78 -7.16 -4.80
CA TRP A 237 -4.87 -7.66 -3.77
C TRP A 237 -4.92 -6.79 -2.52
N HIS A 238 -4.73 -5.48 -2.65
CA HIS A 238 -4.79 -4.58 -1.50
C HIS A 238 -6.19 -4.54 -0.84
N MET A 239 -7.26 -4.79 -1.59
CA MET A 239 -8.61 -4.99 -1.04
C MET A 239 -8.71 -6.30 -0.23
N LEU A 240 -8.20 -7.43 -0.76
CA LEU A 240 -8.19 -8.72 -0.06
C LEU A 240 -7.33 -8.66 1.22
N ASP A 241 -6.16 -8.04 1.16
CA ASP A 241 -5.26 -7.84 2.31
C ASP A 241 -5.95 -7.00 3.41
N THR A 242 -6.52 -5.85 3.04
CA THR A 242 -7.25 -4.98 3.96
C THR A 242 -8.42 -5.70 4.65
N ILE A 243 -9.13 -6.55 3.92
CA ILE A 243 -10.26 -7.33 4.44
C ILE A 243 -9.77 -8.45 5.36
N TYR A 244 -8.75 -9.21 4.94
CA TYR A 244 -8.11 -10.26 5.74
C TYR A 244 -7.67 -9.70 7.10
N ASP A 245 -7.01 -8.54 7.10
CA ASP A 245 -6.52 -7.88 8.30
C ASP A 245 -7.63 -7.54 9.31
N MET A 246 -8.76 -7.02 8.83
CA MET A 246 -9.87 -6.66 9.70
C MET A 246 -10.54 -7.89 10.32
N ILE A 247 -10.47 -9.05 9.66
CA ILE A 247 -10.98 -10.32 10.18
C ILE A 247 -9.98 -10.93 11.17
N ASP A 248 -8.72 -11.07 10.75
CA ASP A 248 -7.59 -11.67 11.49
C ASP A 248 -7.29 -10.92 12.80
N ARG A 249 -7.39 -9.58 12.78
CA ARG A 249 -7.23 -8.73 13.99
C ARG A 249 -8.55 -8.48 14.74
N GLY A 250 -9.67 -9.06 14.31
CA GLY A 250 -10.96 -8.97 15.01
C GLY A 250 -11.68 -7.62 14.94
N HIS A 251 -11.31 -6.71 14.03
CA HIS A 251 -11.94 -5.40 13.86
C HIS A 251 -13.27 -5.47 13.07
N LEU A 252 -14.20 -6.30 13.52
CA LEU A 252 -15.43 -6.65 12.78
C LEU A 252 -16.38 -5.47 12.52
N GLN A 253 -16.40 -4.46 13.40
CA GLN A 253 -17.18 -3.24 13.14
C GLN A 253 -16.59 -2.42 11.99
N LEU A 254 -15.26 -2.31 11.91
CA LEU A 254 -14.56 -1.64 10.82
C LEU A 254 -14.76 -2.41 9.51
N LEU A 255 -14.65 -3.74 9.54
CA LEU A 255 -14.96 -4.63 8.42
C LEU A 255 -16.38 -4.38 7.87
N GLY A 256 -17.39 -4.34 8.74
CA GLY A 256 -18.78 -4.11 8.34
C GLY A 256 -19.02 -2.73 7.72
N MET A 257 -18.26 -1.71 8.13
CA MET A 257 -18.26 -0.40 7.47
C MET A 257 -17.52 -0.44 6.13
N PHE A 258 -16.36 -1.11 6.09
CA PHE A 258 -15.51 -1.25 4.91
C PHE A 258 -16.24 -1.96 3.77
N LEU A 259 -16.74 -3.18 4.01
CA LEU A 259 -17.46 -3.98 3.00
C LEU A 259 -18.65 -3.22 2.42
N ARG A 260 -19.45 -2.56 3.27
CA ARG A 260 -20.63 -1.80 2.85
C ARG A 260 -20.26 -0.60 1.98
N HIS A 261 -19.27 0.19 2.39
CA HIS A 261 -18.88 1.40 1.67
C HIS A 261 -18.14 1.06 0.37
N ALA A 262 -17.19 0.12 0.42
CA ALA A 262 -16.48 -0.39 -0.75
C ALA A 262 -17.46 -0.97 -1.79
N LEU A 263 -18.49 -1.71 -1.36
CA LEU A 263 -19.49 -2.27 -2.27
C LEU A 263 -20.30 -1.18 -2.98
N VAL A 264 -20.79 -0.18 -2.24
CA VAL A 264 -21.55 0.94 -2.83
C VAL A 264 -20.69 1.73 -3.82
N LEU A 265 -19.42 1.99 -3.50
CA LEU A 265 -18.49 2.63 -4.42
C LEU A 265 -18.21 1.76 -5.65
N ALA A 266 -17.87 0.49 -5.47
CA ALA A 266 -17.56 -0.43 -6.57
C ALA A 266 -18.74 -0.57 -7.55
N GLN A 267 -19.98 -0.68 -7.04
CA GLN A 267 -21.21 -0.73 -7.87
C GLN A 267 -21.46 0.57 -8.65
N GLY A 268 -20.98 1.72 -8.15
CA GLY A 268 -21.07 3.01 -8.86
C GLY A 268 -19.92 3.30 -9.83
N ARG A 269 -18.90 2.43 -9.88
CA ARG A 269 -17.64 2.66 -10.64
C ARG A 269 -17.36 1.58 -11.68
N PHE A 270 -17.65 0.31 -11.36
CA PHE A 270 -17.31 -0.84 -12.21
C PHE A 270 -18.57 -1.53 -12.77
N PRO A 271 -18.47 -2.27 -13.89
CA PRO A 271 -19.57 -3.09 -14.41
C PRO A 271 -20.02 -4.15 -13.41
N GLU A 272 -21.29 -4.57 -13.44
CA GLU A 272 -21.85 -5.59 -12.53
C GLU A 272 -21.13 -6.97 -12.58
N SER A 273 -20.43 -7.25 -13.68
CA SER A 273 -19.60 -8.45 -13.86
C SER A 273 -18.25 -8.39 -13.14
N HIS A 274 -17.84 -7.23 -12.62
CA HIS A 274 -16.53 -7.03 -11.99
C HIS A 274 -16.39 -7.89 -10.72
N PRO A 275 -15.28 -8.63 -10.54
CA PRO A 275 -15.15 -9.58 -9.44
C PRO A 275 -15.13 -8.91 -8.08
N LEU A 276 -14.62 -7.68 -7.94
CA LEU A 276 -14.57 -6.98 -6.66
C LEU A 276 -15.99 -6.79 -6.09
N ILE A 277 -16.97 -6.45 -6.94
CA ILE A 277 -18.38 -6.35 -6.54
C ILE A 277 -18.87 -7.70 -6.01
N ARG A 278 -18.62 -8.78 -6.75
CA ARG A 278 -19.05 -10.14 -6.36
C ARG A 278 -18.39 -10.59 -5.05
N ILE A 279 -17.09 -10.35 -4.88
CA ILE A 279 -16.33 -10.68 -3.68
C ILE A 279 -16.88 -9.93 -2.46
N LEU A 280 -17.08 -8.61 -2.58
CA LEU A 280 -17.64 -7.78 -1.50
C LEU A 280 -19.07 -8.19 -1.15
N GLN A 281 -19.90 -8.57 -2.14
CA GLN A 281 -21.24 -9.12 -1.90
C GLN A 281 -21.21 -10.45 -1.14
N ARG A 282 -20.33 -11.39 -1.52
CA ARG A 282 -20.23 -12.69 -0.84
C ARG A 282 -19.69 -12.56 0.58
N LEU A 283 -18.64 -11.77 0.78
CA LEU A 283 -18.12 -11.44 2.11
C LEU A 283 -19.19 -10.82 3.01
N SER A 284 -19.98 -9.89 2.49
CA SER A 284 -21.09 -9.26 3.24
C SER A 284 -22.17 -10.24 3.73
N ALA A 285 -22.20 -11.48 3.22
CA ALA A 285 -23.13 -12.55 3.60
C ALA A 285 -22.48 -13.67 4.46
N CYS A 286 -21.18 -13.58 4.77
CA CYS A 286 -20.47 -14.59 5.55
C CYS A 286 -20.69 -14.45 7.07
N ASP A 287 -20.49 -15.55 7.80
CA ASP A 287 -20.51 -15.52 9.27
C ASP A 287 -19.17 -15.05 9.84
N TYR A 288 -19.22 -13.93 10.56
CA TYR A 288 -18.09 -13.37 11.31
C TYR A 288 -18.23 -13.54 12.83
N GLN A 289 -19.36 -14.06 13.32
CA GLN A 289 -19.63 -14.22 14.76
C GLN A 289 -18.86 -15.42 15.33
N THR A 290 -18.89 -16.56 14.62
CA THR A 290 -18.10 -17.74 15.02
C THR A 290 -16.62 -17.56 14.69
N GLU A 291 -15.76 -18.11 15.54
CA GLU A 291 -14.31 -18.13 15.28
C GLU A 291 -13.97 -19.01 14.09
N GLN A 292 -14.62 -20.18 13.97
CA GLN A 292 -14.48 -21.08 12.84
C GLN A 292 -14.85 -20.40 11.50
N GLY A 293 -15.92 -19.61 11.46
CA GLY A 293 -16.29 -18.81 10.30
C GLY A 293 -15.19 -17.82 9.90
N ARG A 294 -14.67 -17.04 10.85
CA ARG A 294 -13.56 -16.11 10.61
C ARG A 294 -12.30 -16.81 10.11
N GLN A 295 -11.90 -17.91 10.75
CA GLN A 295 -10.72 -18.70 10.35
C GLN A 295 -10.88 -19.25 8.92
N PHE A 296 -12.05 -19.77 8.55
CA PHE A 296 -12.31 -20.28 7.21
C PHE A 296 -12.31 -19.17 6.14
N ILE A 297 -12.88 -18.00 6.43
CA ILE A 297 -12.82 -16.85 5.52
C ILE A 297 -11.37 -16.39 5.33
N CYS A 298 -10.58 -16.28 6.41
CA CYS A 298 -9.16 -15.96 6.32
C CYS A 298 -8.38 -17.00 5.50
N TYR A 299 -8.70 -18.29 5.64
CA TYR A 299 -8.14 -19.35 4.79
C TYR A 299 -8.47 -19.12 3.31
N LEU A 300 -9.74 -18.91 2.96
CA LEU A 300 -10.16 -18.67 1.56
C LEU A 300 -9.51 -17.42 0.95
N LEU A 301 -9.46 -16.31 1.69
CA LEU A 301 -8.78 -15.08 1.27
C LEU A 301 -7.29 -15.34 1.01
N ARG A 302 -6.62 -16.09 1.89
CA ARG A 302 -5.21 -16.48 1.69
C ARG A 302 -5.02 -17.41 0.48
N GLN A 303 -5.93 -18.35 0.21
CA GLN A 303 -5.86 -19.18 -1.01
C GLN A 303 -6.02 -18.34 -2.28
N ALA A 304 -6.92 -17.35 -2.26
CA ALA A 304 -7.07 -16.40 -3.37
C ALA A 304 -5.78 -15.57 -3.59
N TRP A 305 -5.17 -15.10 -2.50
CA TRP A 305 -3.91 -14.37 -2.53
C TRP A 305 -2.76 -15.23 -3.10
N LEU A 306 -2.59 -16.46 -2.61
CA LEU A 306 -1.56 -17.39 -3.10
C LEU A 306 -1.65 -17.70 -4.58
N ARG A 307 -2.86 -17.86 -5.13
CA ARG A 307 -3.05 -18.09 -6.57
C ARG A 307 -2.58 -16.92 -7.45
N ASN A 308 -2.56 -15.71 -6.90
CA ASN A 308 -1.97 -14.55 -7.57
C ASN A 308 -0.43 -14.58 -7.48
N VAL A 309 0.14 -15.10 -6.40
CA VAL A 309 1.59 -15.36 -6.29
C VAL A 309 2.05 -16.39 -7.32
N ASP A 310 1.32 -17.50 -7.46
CA ASP A 310 1.58 -18.50 -8.51
C ASP A 310 1.51 -17.89 -9.90
N LEU A 311 0.49 -17.08 -10.17
CA LEU A 311 0.30 -16.38 -11.44
C LEU A 311 1.45 -15.41 -11.74
N LEU A 312 1.90 -14.63 -10.76
CA LEU A 312 3.05 -13.75 -10.93
C LEU A 312 4.32 -14.55 -11.19
N SER A 313 4.57 -15.62 -10.44
CA SER A 313 5.75 -16.47 -10.66
C SER A 313 5.73 -17.22 -12.00
N GLU A 314 4.55 -17.40 -12.61
CA GLU A 314 4.40 -17.85 -14.01
C GLU A 314 4.72 -16.72 -15.00
N HIS A 315 4.25 -15.50 -14.72
CA HIS A 315 4.41 -14.33 -15.58
C HIS A 315 5.84 -13.79 -15.63
N ILE A 316 6.66 -13.98 -14.57
CA ILE A 316 8.00 -13.34 -14.45
C ILE A 316 8.95 -13.70 -15.58
N LYS A 317 8.86 -14.93 -16.11
CA LYS A 317 9.71 -15.43 -17.20
C LYS A 317 9.46 -14.70 -18.53
N THR A 318 8.26 -14.13 -18.70
CA THR A 318 7.80 -13.48 -19.93
C THR A 318 7.46 -12.00 -19.73
N SER A 319 7.68 -11.47 -18.52
CA SER A 319 7.38 -10.08 -18.18
C SER A 319 8.34 -9.13 -18.88
N ALA A 320 7.83 -8.03 -19.42
CA ALA A 320 8.67 -6.91 -19.84
C ALA A 320 9.17 -6.11 -18.61
N PRO A 321 10.28 -5.35 -18.69
CA PRO A 321 10.73 -4.48 -17.60
C PRO A 321 9.65 -3.54 -17.07
N GLN A 322 8.77 -3.05 -17.94
CA GLN A 322 7.69 -2.15 -17.53
C GLN A 322 6.64 -2.82 -16.63
N GLU A 323 6.61 -4.16 -16.53
CA GLU A 323 5.71 -4.96 -15.68
C GLU A 323 6.34 -5.34 -14.33
N PHE A 324 7.61 -4.97 -14.11
CA PHE A 324 8.40 -5.33 -12.93
C PHE A 324 7.75 -4.96 -11.58
N TRP A 325 6.97 -3.88 -11.56
CA TRP A 325 6.25 -3.39 -10.37
C TRP A 325 5.29 -4.40 -9.74
N LEU A 326 4.86 -5.42 -10.49
CA LEU A 326 4.07 -6.54 -9.98
C LEU A 326 4.86 -7.37 -8.96
N TYR A 327 6.14 -7.62 -9.22
CA TYR A 327 7.04 -8.32 -8.30
C TYR A 327 7.41 -7.43 -7.12
N GLU A 328 7.60 -6.12 -7.36
CA GLU A 328 7.82 -5.17 -6.28
C GLU A 328 6.63 -5.05 -5.32
N GLN A 329 5.38 -5.19 -5.80
CA GLN A 329 4.20 -5.29 -4.93
C GLN A 329 4.24 -6.55 -4.06
N LEU A 330 4.45 -7.71 -4.70
CA LEU A 330 4.53 -9.00 -4.02
C LEU A 330 5.61 -9.03 -2.93
N ILE A 331 6.76 -8.39 -3.19
CA ILE A 331 7.92 -8.42 -2.31
C ILE A 331 7.89 -7.28 -1.27
N TRP A 332 7.69 -6.02 -1.65
CA TRP A 332 7.74 -4.89 -0.71
C TRP A 332 6.45 -4.62 0.06
N ASP A 333 5.29 -5.01 -0.50
CA ASP A 333 3.98 -4.79 0.12
C ASP A 333 3.25 -6.08 0.51
N GLY A 334 3.74 -7.25 0.09
CA GLY A 334 3.21 -8.55 0.51
C GLY A 334 3.26 -8.75 2.02
N ARG A 335 2.10 -8.85 2.66
CA ARG A 335 2.01 -9.11 4.11
C ARG A 335 2.61 -10.46 4.47
N THR A 336 3.51 -10.47 5.46
CA THR A 336 4.22 -11.68 5.94
C THR A 336 3.28 -12.82 6.34
N ARG A 337 2.08 -12.53 6.87
CA ARG A 337 1.07 -13.57 7.22
C ARG A 337 0.48 -14.27 5.99
N LEU A 338 0.27 -13.54 4.90
CA LEU A 338 -0.23 -14.09 3.64
C LEU A 338 0.91 -14.76 2.84
N ARG A 339 2.09 -14.10 2.80
CA ARG A 339 3.30 -14.55 2.10
C ARG A 339 3.99 -15.77 2.70
N ARG A 340 3.96 -15.98 4.04
CA ARG A 340 4.56 -17.16 4.68
C ARG A 340 4.05 -18.43 3.99
N ASN A 341 4.96 -19.34 3.64
CA ASN A 341 4.67 -20.61 2.97
C ASN A 341 3.87 -20.43 1.66
N ASN A 342 4.32 -19.49 0.81
CA ASN A 342 3.73 -19.24 -0.52
C ASN A 342 4.16 -20.23 -1.61
N GLY A 343 5.24 -20.99 -1.40
CA GLY A 343 5.78 -21.93 -2.38
C GLY A 343 6.72 -21.31 -3.43
N LEU A 344 7.00 -20.00 -3.39
CA LEU A 344 7.94 -19.34 -4.32
C LEU A 344 9.34 -19.96 -4.29
N ALA A 345 9.75 -20.50 -3.14
CA ALA A 345 11.01 -21.24 -2.99
C ALA A 345 11.17 -22.39 -4.01
N LYS A 346 10.07 -23.03 -4.41
CA LYS A 346 10.03 -24.13 -5.39
C LYS A 346 10.18 -23.66 -6.84
N ARG A 347 10.20 -22.35 -7.06
CA ARG A 347 10.34 -21.69 -8.36
C ARG A 347 11.62 -20.82 -8.38
N ARG A 348 12.62 -21.17 -7.55
CA ARG A 348 13.89 -20.46 -7.36
C ARG A 348 14.54 -20.02 -8.67
N GLU A 349 14.68 -20.95 -9.61
CA GLU A 349 15.39 -20.77 -10.88
C GLU A 349 14.62 -19.81 -11.81
N ILE A 350 13.29 -19.92 -11.81
CA ILE A 350 12.39 -19.05 -12.57
C ILE A 350 12.41 -17.63 -11.99
N MET A 351 12.38 -17.51 -10.66
CA MET A 351 12.40 -16.22 -9.96
C MET A 351 13.74 -15.50 -10.13
N TYR A 352 14.88 -16.19 -9.92
CA TYR A 352 16.20 -15.58 -10.15
C TYR A 352 16.41 -15.22 -11.61
N GLY A 353 16.20 -16.15 -12.56
CA GLY A 353 16.38 -15.86 -13.98
C GLY A 353 15.46 -14.73 -14.47
N GLY A 354 14.23 -14.65 -13.95
CA GLY A 354 13.32 -13.52 -14.21
C GLY A 354 13.89 -12.19 -13.71
N LEU A 355 14.27 -12.11 -12.42
CA LEU A 355 14.85 -10.91 -11.82
C LEU A 355 16.18 -10.49 -12.47
N GLU A 356 17.01 -11.46 -12.86
CA GLU A 356 18.28 -11.21 -13.53
C GLU A 356 18.06 -10.66 -14.95
N ASN A 357 17.17 -11.26 -15.75
CA ASN A 357 16.83 -10.76 -17.09
C ASN A 357 16.35 -9.29 -17.06
N LEU A 358 15.57 -8.92 -16.04
CA LEU A 358 15.07 -7.57 -15.86
C LEU A 358 16.20 -6.54 -15.67
N ALA A 359 17.36 -6.92 -15.11
CA ALA A 359 18.51 -6.04 -14.98
C ALA A 359 19.34 -5.84 -16.29
N HIS A 360 18.97 -6.51 -17.38
CA HIS A 360 19.75 -6.52 -18.64
C HIS A 360 19.02 -5.87 -19.84
N HIS A 361 17.82 -5.30 -19.64
CA HIS A 361 16.89 -5.02 -20.74
C HIS A 361 16.71 -3.54 -21.16
N GLU A 362 17.38 -2.56 -20.54
CA GLU A 362 17.33 -1.15 -20.98
C GLU A 362 18.66 -0.66 -21.58
N GLU A 363 18.58 0.20 -22.61
CA GLU A 363 19.74 0.99 -23.07
C GLU A 363 19.97 2.16 -22.10
N PRO A 364 21.19 2.37 -21.59
CA PRO A 364 21.42 3.23 -20.45
C PRO A 364 21.15 4.71 -20.76
N THR A 365 20.20 5.31 -20.04
CA THR A 365 20.15 6.76 -19.86
C THR A 365 20.90 7.12 -18.58
N ALA A 366 21.76 8.14 -18.66
CA ALA A 366 22.86 8.37 -17.71
C ALA A 366 22.48 8.70 -16.24
N ASP A 367 21.19 8.81 -15.92
CA ASP A 367 20.67 9.07 -14.56
C ASP A 367 19.76 7.93 -14.01
N ASP A 368 19.21 7.05 -14.86
CA ASP A 368 18.18 6.06 -14.46
C ASP A 368 18.73 4.63 -14.30
N ASP A 369 19.83 4.30 -14.99
CA ASP A 369 20.49 2.98 -15.01
C ASP A 369 20.81 2.42 -13.60
N ASN A 370 21.17 3.30 -12.67
CA ASN A 370 21.44 2.93 -11.27
C ASN A 370 20.15 2.67 -10.45
N LEU A 371 19.01 3.27 -10.81
CA LEU A 371 17.74 3.06 -10.09
C LEU A 371 17.21 1.65 -10.34
N GLU A 372 17.15 1.22 -11.60
CA GLU A 372 16.68 -0.11 -12.01
C GLU A 372 17.46 -1.22 -11.32
N LYS A 373 18.81 -1.15 -11.36
CA LYS A 373 19.70 -2.10 -10.71
C LYS A 373 19.47 -2.18 -9.19
N LEU A 374 19.37 -1.03 -8.51
CA LEU A 374 19.09 -0.98 -7.08
C LEU A 374 17.71 -1.56 -6.70
N ARG A 375 16.70 -1.45 -7.57
CA ARG A 375 15.40 -2.09 -7.37
C ARG A 375 15.52 -3.62 -7.47
N VAL A 376 16.16 -4.13 -8.52
CA VAL A 376 16.41 -5.57 -8.72
C VAL A 376 17.19 -6.16 -7.55
N ASP A 377 18.28 -5.52 -7.12
CA ASP A 377 19.10 -6.00 -6.00
C ASP A 377 18.29 -6.07 -4.69
N ALA A 378 17.44 -5.08 -4.42
CA ALA A 378 16.55 -5.10 -3.27
C ALA A 378 15.45 -6.18 -3.35
N LEU A 379 14.97 -6.53 -4.56
CA LEU A 379 14.04 -7.65 -4.73
C LEU A 379 14.73 -9.00 -4.56
N MET A 380 15.88 -9.21 -5.21
CA MET A 380 16.66 -10.44 -5.07
C MET A 380 17.08 -10.67 -3.62
N LEU A 381 17.48 -9.62 -2.90
CA LEU A 381 17.81 -9.67 -1.48
C LEU A 381 16.64 -10.19 -0.64
N GLU A 382 15.43 -9.62 -0.78
CA GLU A 382 14.31 -10.09 0.03
C GLU A 382 13.70 -11.42 -0.46
N PHE A 383 13.77 -11.76 -1.75
CA PHE A 383 13.46 -13.13 -2.20
C PHE A 383 14.38 -14.16 -1.53
N THR A 384 15.69 -13.87 -1.52
CA THR A 384 16.73 -14.70 -0.91
C THR A 384 16.51 -14.84 0.61
N GLN A 385 16.20 -13.75 1.31
CA GLN A 385 15.96 -13.79 2.76
C GLN A 385 14.60 -14.41 3.14
N MET A 386 13.50 -14.01 2.50
CA MET A 386 12.15 -14.25 3.02
C MET A 386 11.42 -15.44 2.38
N ASP A 387 11.83 -15.87 1.18
CA ASP A 387 11.25 -17.03 0.50
C ASP A 387 12.24 -18.20 0.41
N LEU A 388 13.55 -17.95 0.25
CA LEU A 388 14.58 -19.00 0.22
C LEU A 388 15.22 -19.33 1.58
N ASP A 389 15.09 -18.45 2.57
CA ASP A 389 15.72 -18.53 3.91
C ASP A 389 17.27 -18.66 3.87
N ASP A 390 17.89 -18.22 2.77
CA ASP A 390 19.34 -18.24 2.59
C ASP A 390 19.98 -17.01 3.24
N THR A 391 20.17 -17.12 4.56
CA THR A 391 20.69 -16.02 5.39
C THR A 391 22.12 -15.60 5.03
N VAL A 392 22.96 -16.51 4.52
CA VAL A 392 24.36 -16.22 4.16
C VAL A 392 24.41 -15.41 2.87
N LYS A 393 23.71 -15.85 1.82
CA LYS A 393 23.62 -15.09 0.56
C LYS A 393 22.90 -13.76 0.78
N ALA A 394 21.82 -13.73 1.57
CA ALA A 394 21.12 -12.50 1.90
C ALA A 394 21.99 -11.50 2.68
N GLU A 395 22.88 -11.95 3.56
CA GLU A 395 23.81 -11.07 4.26
C GLU A 395 24.79 -10.40 3.29
N GLN A 396 25.41 -11.18 2.41
CA GLN A 396 26.31 -10.66 1.38
C GLN A 396 25.60 -9.65 0.47
N MET A 397 24.43 -10.01 -0.07
CA MET A 397 23.65 -9.13 -0.94
C MET A 397 23.22 -7.83 -0.24
N ALA A 398 22.96 -7.86 1.07
CA ALA A 398 22.66 -6.66 1.82
C ALA A 398 23.90 -5.78 2.03
N LEU A 399 25.07 -6.37 2.30
CA LEU A 399 26.33 -5.64 2.42
C LEU A 399 26.74 -5.00 1.09
N ASP A 400 26.61 -5.71 -0.03
CA ASP A 400 26.88 -5.19 -1.37
C ASP A 400 25.96 -3.99 -1.69
N LEU A 401 24.66 -4.12 -1.37
CA LEU A 401 23.68 -3.05 -1.55
C LEU A 401 23.95 -1.84 -0.65
N LEU A 402 24.51 -2.03 0.56
CA LEU A 402 24.98 -0.92 1.41
C LEU A 402 26.17 -0.18 0.79
N ASP A 403 27.12 -0.89 0.16
CA ASP A 403 28.31 -0.29 -0.43
C ASP A 403 27.96 0.55 -1.67
N ILE A 404 27.17 -0.02 -2.59
CA ILE A 404 26.67 0.69 -3.78
C ILE A 404 25.91 1.97 -3.38
N THR A 405 24.99 1.86 -2.42
CA THR A 405 24.17 3.01 -1.98
C THR A 405 24.94 4.04 -1.15
N ARG A 406 26.14 3.72 -0.66
CA ARG A 406 27.01 4.65 0.08
C ARG A 406 27.73 5.65 -0.83
N TYR A 407 28.08 5.24 -2.05
CA TYR A 407 28.92 6.04 -2.97
C TYR A 407 28.20 6.51 -4.25
N GLY A 408 27.03 5.97 -4.57
CA GLY A 408 26.28 6.33 -5.79
C GLY A 408 25.75 7.77 -5.82
N SER A 409 25.55 8.30 -7.03
CA SER A 409 24.72 9.48 -7.30
C SER A 409 23.24 9.19 -6.98
N GLY A 410 22.45 10.23 -6.65
CA GLY A 410 21.01 10.08 -6.34
C GLY A 410 20.68 9.88 -4.86
N ALA A 411 21.10 10.81 -3.99
CA ALA A 411 21.03 10.69 -2.52
C ALA A 411 19.67 10.20 -1.94
N LEU A 412 18.53 10.66 -2.45
CA LEU A 412 17.20 10.25 -1.96
C LEU A 412 16.85 8.81 -2.35
N THR A 413 17.21 8.40 -3.57
CA THR A 413 17.01 7.05 -4.09
C THR A 413 17.88 6.06 -3.32
N ASN A 414 19.17 6.37 -3.19
CA ASN A 414 20.13 5.50 -2.50
C ASN A 414 19.75 5.32 -1.03
N ALA A 415 19.31 6.39 -0.36
CA ALA A 415 18.86 6.32 1.02
C ALA A 415 17.68 5.35 1.24
N ARG A 416 16.80 5.18 0.23
CA ARG A 416 15.68 4.22 0.31
C ARG A 416 16.17 2.77 0.32
N PHE A 417 17.08 2.42 -0.58
CA PHE A 417 17.61 1.07 -0.70
C PHE A 417 18.60 0.76 0.43
N HIS A 418 19.37 1.76 0.88
CA HIS A 418 20.20 1.65 2.07
C HIS A 418 19.37 1.37 3.33
N ALA A 419 18.25 2.09 3.52
CA ALA A 419 17.31 1.83 4.62
C ALA A 419 16.72 0.41 4.57
N TYR A 420 16.53 -0.13 3.35
CA TYR A 420 16.03 -1.47 3.14
C TYR A 420 17.08 -2.54 3.48
N ALA A 421 18.30 -2.43 2.94
CA ALA A 421 19.42 -3.32 3.24
C ALA A 421 19.73 -3.38 4.74
N ARG A 422 19.75 -2.23 5.43
CA ARG A 422 19.87 -2.14 6.89
C ARG A 422 18.76 -2.93 7.62
N LYS A 423 17.51 -2.83 7.16
CA LYS A 423 16.38 -3.58 7.72
C LYS A 423 16.49 -5.10 7.48
N MET A 424 17.06 -5.52 6.35
CA MET A 424 17.32 -6.94 6.08
C MET A 424 18.43 -7.48 6.99
N LEU A 425 19.53 -6.73 7.15
CA LEU A 425 20.60 -7.08 8.10
C LEU A 425 20.10 -7.15 9.53
N ALA A 426 19.23 -6.24 9.96
CA ALA A 426 18.64 -6.30 11.30
C ALA A 426 17.93 -7.64 11.58
N ARG A 427 17.27 -8.26 10.59
CA ARG A 427 16.66 -9.60 10.74
C ARG A 427 17.72 -10.71 10.87
N ILE A 428 18.85 -10.59 10.16
CA ILE A 428 19.96 -11.55 10.20
C ILE A 428 20.73 -11.43 11.52
N CYS A 429 20.99 -10.22 12.00
CA CYS A 429 21.55 -9.99 13.33
C CYS A 429 20.60 -10.53 14.42
N GLU A 430 19.28 -10.40 14.23
CA GLU A 430 18.28 -10.94 15.16
C GLU A 430 18.27 -12.47 15.21
N SER A 431 18.46 -13.18 14.08
CA SER A 431 18.60 -14.64 14.09
C SER A 431 19.93 -15.09 14.71
N LYS A 432 21.01 -14.31 14.52
CA LYS A 432 22.32 -14.48 15.17
C LYS A 432 22.37 -14.06 16.65
N GLN A 433 21.29 -13.47 17.19
CA GLN A 433 21.21 -12.89 18.53
C GLN A 433 22.20 -11.73 18.81
N ASP A 434 22.67 -11.07 17.75
CA ASP A 434 23.52 -9.88 17.83
C ASP A 434 22.67 -8.62 18.05
N TRP A 435 22.17 -8.46 19.28
CA TRP A 435 21.18 -7.44 19.62
C TRP A 435 21.68 -6.00 19.45
N ASP A 436 22.98 -5.74 19.60
CA ASP A 436 23.57 -4.42 19.40
C ASP A 436 23.54 -4.04 17.92
N GLN A 437 23.94 -4.98 17.05
CA GLN A 437 23.92 -4.75 15.61
C GLN A 437 22.48 -4.68 15.05
N VAL A 438 21.49 -5.33 15.69
CA VAL A 438 20.05 -5.12 15.40
C VAL A 438 19.64 -3.67 15.70
N GLU A 439 19.96 -3.14 16.89
CA GLU A 439 19.58 -1.77 17.27
C GLU A 439 20.20 -0.73 16.33
N GLU A 440 21.49 -0.87 16.02
CA GLU A 440 22.18 0.03 15.10
C GLU A 440 21.54 0.01 13.71
N ASN A 441 21.32 -1.19 13.14
CA ASN A 441 20.73 -1.34 11.82
C ASN A 441 19.30 -0.77 11.75
N LEU A 442 18.46 -1.00 12.77
CA LEU A 442 17.10 -0.44 12.81
C LEU A 442 17.10 1.09 12.94
N LYS A 443 17.98 1.67 13.78
CA LYS A 443 18.14 3.13 13.86
C LYS A 443 18.63 3.74 12.55
N TYR A 444 19.62 3.12 11.92
CA TYR A 444 20.15 3.59 10.63
C TYR A 444 19.10 3.45 9.52
N ALA A 445 18.30 2.38 9.52
CA ALA A 445 17.19 2.22 8.59
C ALA A 445 16.15 3.35 8.73
N ILE A 446 15.77 3.71 9.95
CA ILE A 446 14.86 4.84 10.21
C ILE A 446 15.47 6.15 9.69
N HIS A 447 16.72 6.45 10.04
CA HIS A 447 17.39 7.69 9.63
C HIS A 447 17.49 7.83 8.11
N MET A 448 17.92 6.78 7.40
CA MET A 448 18.01 6.80 5.94
C MET A 448 16.63 6.86 5.29
N ARG A 449 15.59 6.32 5.93
CA ARG A 449 14.21 6.44 5.45
C ARG A 449 13.65 7.84 5.64
N GLU A 450 13.96 8.53 6.74
CA GLU A 450 13.66 9.96 6.91
C GLU A 450 14.32 10.78 5.79
N ALA A 451 15.61 10.52 5.51
CA ALA A 451 16.34 11.18 4.43
C ALA A 451 15.71 10.91 3.04
N ALA A 452 15.38 9.65 2.74
CA ALA A 452 14.79 9.23 1.45
C ALA A 452 13.42 9.84 1.16
N HIS A 453 12.63 10.14 2.20
CA HIS A 453 11.34 10.80 2.04
C HIS A 453 11.45 12.32 2.18
N GLY A 454 12.38 12.86 2.96
CA GLY A 454 12.43 14.29 3.28
C GLY A 454 11.37 14.73 4.29
N THR A 455 10.73 13.77 4.96
CA THR A 455 9.80 14.01 6.09
C THR A 455 9.90 12.89 7.12
N SER A 456 9.77 13.24 8.40
CA SER A 456 9.68 12.31 9.53
C SER A 456 8.30 11.64 9.66
N THR A 457 7.28 12.14 8.94
CA THR A 457 5.87 11.73 9.06
C THR A 457 5.42 10.67 8.05
N ASN A 458 6.33 10.12 7.23
CA ASN A 458 5.95 9.12 6.24
C ASN A 458 5.54 7.80 6.92
N LEU A 459 4.48 7.15 6.40
CA LEU A 459 3.98 5.87 6.93
C LEU A 459 5.06 4.78 7.03
N ARG A 460 6.01 4.72 6.09
CA ARG A 460 7.12 3.75 6.14
C ARG A 460 8.11 4.04 7.26
N VAL A 461 8.33 5.32 7.61
CA VAL A 461 9.17 5.73 8.77
C VAL A 461 8.48 5.31 10.06
N ILE A 462 7.19 5.66 10.21
CA ILE A 462 6.37 5.28 11.37
C ILE A 462 6.35 3.75 11.56
N ARG A 463 6.20 2.97 10.48
CA ARG A 463 6.21 1.50 10.52
C ARG A 463 7.57 0.92 10.96
N ASP A 464 8.70 1.48 10.51
CA ASP A 464 10.02 1.02 10.96
C ASP A 464 10.29 1.41 12.43
N MET A 465 9.74 2.53 12.92
CA MET A 465 9.76 2.85 14.35
C MET A 465 8.96 1.85 15.20
N TRP A 466 7.83 1.32 14.71
CA TRP A 466 7.14 0.23 15.42
C TRP A 466 7.98 -1.04 15.50
N VAL A 467 8.79 -1.35 14.47
CA VAL A 467 9.74 -2.48 14.49
C VAL A 467 10.81 -2.25 15.56
N LEU A 468 11.38 -1.04 15.65
CA LEU A 468 12.35 -0.69 16.70
C LEU A 468 11.73 -0.72 18.11
N ALA A 469 10.49 -0.26 18.28
CA ALA A 469 9.77 -0.35 19.55
C ALA A 469 9.51 -1.82 19.96
N ALA A 470 9.13 -2.68 19.02
CA ALA A 470 8.93 -4.11 19.26
C ALA A 470 10.26 -4.83 19.59
N TYR A 471 11.36 -4.47 18.93
CA TYR A 471 12.70 -4.92 19.29
C TYR A 471 13.04 -4.55 20.75
N TYR A 472 12.82 -3.29 21.16
CA TYR A 472 13.10 -2.87 22.53
C TYR A 472 12.24 -3.60 23.57
N GLN A 473 10.99 -3.93 23.24
CA GLN A 473 10.17 -4.80 24.11
C GLN A 473 10.77 -6.21 24.22
N LYS A 474 11.20 -6.81 23.10
CA LYS A 474 11.82 -8.14 23.05
C LYS A 474 13.09 -8.24 23.89
N VAL A 475 13.94 -7.20 23.88
CA VAL A 475 15.18 -7.14 24.70
C VAL A 475 14.97 -6.53 26.10
N GLY A 476 13.72 -6.39 26.57
CA GLY A 476 13.40 -5.94 27.93
C GLY A 476 13.59 -4.44 28.22
N ARG A 477 13.88 -3.62 27.21
CA ARG A 477 14.13 -2.16 27.33
C ARG A 477 12.83 -1.35 27.22
N ALA A 478 11.95 -1.55 28.20
CA ALA A 478 10.60 -0.98 28.22
C ALA A 478 10.56 0.56 28.02
N ASP A 479 11.46 1.32 28.65
CA ASP A 479 11.51 2.78 28.52
C ASP A 479 11.89 3.22 27.10
N SER A 480 12.87 2.55 26.48
CA SER A 480 13.26 2.82 25.08
C SER A 480 12.12 2.47 24.11
N ALA A 481 11.41 1.38 24.36
CA ALA A 481 10.23 1.00 23.58
C ALA A 481 9.11 2.06 23.67
N LEU A 482 8.81 2.52 24.89
CA LEU A 482 7.79 3.55 25.13
C LEU A 482 8.16 4.89 24.47
N GLN A 483 9.44 5.28 24.55
CA GLN A 483 9.94 6.51 23.94
C GLN A 483 9.80 6.48 22.41
N VAL A 484 10.27 5.42 21.75
CA VAL A 484 10.13 5.28 20.28
C VAL A 484 8.66 5.19 19.87
N ALA A 485 7.84 4.47 20.62
CA ALA A 485 6.41 4.38 20.35
C ALA A 485 5.72 5.76 20.45
N GLN A 486 6.07 6.57 21.44
CA GLN A 486 5.48 7.90 21.62
C GLN A 486 5.93 8.91 20.54
N ASP A 487 7.17 8.83 20.04
CA ASP A 487 7.60 9.60 18.87
C ASP A 487 6.81 9.18 17.60
N ALA A 488 6.70 7.87 17.35
CA ALA A 488 5.94 7.34 16.22
C ALA A 488 4.42 7.69 16.29
N ILE A 489 3.81 7.70 17.49
CA ILE A 489 2.45 8.22 17.70
C ILE A 489 2.36 9.70 17.30
N THR A 490 3.36 10.50 17.69
CA THR A 490 3.39 11.95 17.43
C THR A 490 3.50 12.24 15.92
N ARG A 491 4.35 11.49 15.21
CA ARG A 491 4.49 11.54 13.74
C ARG A 491 3.24 11.05 13.03
N ALA A 492 2.58 10.01 13.53
CA ALA A 492 1.29 9.55 13.02
C ALA A 492 0.20 10.61 13.19
N GLN A 493 0.13 11.31 14.33
CA GLN A 493 -0.79 12.42 14.53
C GLN A 493 -0.57 13.56 13.52
N GLN A 494 0.70 13.88 13.21
CA GLN A 494 1.04 14.87 12.18
C GLN A 494 0.60 14.40 10.77
N TYR A 495 0.90 13.15 10.40
CA TYR A 495 0.45 12.54 9.13
C TYR A 495 -1.09 12.57 8.96
N LEU A 496 -1.83 12.46 10.07
CA LEU A 496 -3.29 12.47 10.06
C LEU A 496 -3.89 13.89 10.11
N HIS A 497 -3.09 14.95 10.20
CA HIS A 497 -3.60 16.32 10.22
C HIS A 497 -4.02 16.83 8.84
N ASP A 498 -3.48 16.24 7.75
CA ASP A 498 -3.75 16.62 6.35
C ASP A 498 -5.10 16.10 5.80
N ILE A 499 -5.98 15.55 6.63
CA ILE A 499 -7.28 15.02 6.19
C ILE A 499 -8.25 16.18 5.93
N PRO A 500 -8.84 16.32 4.72
CA PRO A 500 -9.96 17.23 4.50
C PRO A 500 -11.15 16.82 5.39
N GLY A 501 -11.59 17.72 6.27
CA GLY A 501 -12.66 17.48 7.25
C GLY A 501 -14.08 17.63 6.71
#